data_AF-A0A8T4T7T7-F1
#
_entry.id   AF-A0A8T4T7T7-F1
#
_cell.length_a   1.000
_cell.length_b   1.000
_cell.length_c   1.000
_cell.angle_alpha   90.00
_cell.angle_beta   90.00
_cell.angle_gamma   90.00
#
_symmetry.space_group_name_H-M   'P 1'
#
loop_
_entity.id
_entity.type
_entity.pdbx_description
1 polymer ?
#
loop_
_entity_poly.entity_id
_entity_poly.type
_entity_poly.pdbx_seq_one_letter_code
_entity_poly.pdbx_strand_id
1 'polypeptide(L)'
;MESHSLLLSIAVLFLMVTVLVTTQPNITGFVPTTTHSQTLDLVSSETKRYSLTPSFGKLHLASFAVSGNVAGSGLVNIYLTDGEQKLLVYTNKRKVKSNLAQITGYVPADLIISPGESLNETDTLPSGYTTQSGTFTSVCIETCVLGQQFLKKDKIFLEVIIEEPATVHITEMAFSTLDE
;
A
#
# COMPACT_ATOMS: atom_id res chain seq x y z
N MET A 1 55.58 23.86 -0.97
CA MET A 1 54.71 22.72 -1.35
C MET A 1 53.71 22.36 -0.25
N GLU A 2 54.15 22.26 1.01
CA GLU A 2 53.30 21.82 2.15
C GLU A 2 52.00 22.63 2.31
N SER A 3 52.05 23.96 2.16
CA SER A 3 50.88 24.86 2.25
C SER A 3 49.75 24.50 1.27
N HIS A 4 50.08 24.07 0.04
CA HIS A 4 49.08 23.65 -0.94
C HIS A 4 48.45 22.30 -0.59
N SER A 5 49.23 21.38 -0.01
CA SER A 5 48.72 20.09 0.49
C SER A 5 47.76 20.29 1.66
N LEU A 6 48.10 21.22 2.57
CA LEU A 6 47.30 21.58 3.74
C LEU A 6 45.97 22.25 3.31
N LEU A 7 46.02 23.21 2.38
CA LEU A 7 44.83 23.84 1.79
C LEU A 7 43.93 22.82 1.08
N LEU A 8 44.50 21.90 0.29
CA LEU A 8 43.73 20.86 -0.38
C LEU A 8 43.05 19.92 0.62
N SER A 9 43.75 19.55 1.69
CA SER A 9 43.21 18.69 2.77
C SER A 9 42.04 19.35 3.49
N ILE A 10 42.13 20.64 3.80
CA ILE A 10 41.03 21.42 4.39
C ILE A 10 39.85 21.52 3.43
N ALA A 11 40.10 21.79 2.14
CA ALA A 11 39.04 21.89 1.13
C ALA A 11 38.27 20.56 0.95
N VAL A 12 38.99 19.43 0.93
CA VAL A 12 38.38 18.09 0.86
C VAL A 12 37.57 17.78 2.12
N LEU A 13 38.09 18.09 3.32
CA LEU A 13 37.35 17.91 4.57
C LEU A 13 36.06 18.75 4.59
N PHE A 14 36.14 20.02 4.18
CA PHE A 14 34.99 20.92 4.14
C PHE A 14 33.93 20.46 3.12
N LEU A 15 34.36 19.97 1.95
CA LEU A 15 33.47 19.35 0.95
C LEU A 15 32.76 18.13 1.55
N MET A 16 33.49 17.24 2.23
CA MET A 16 32.95 16.01 2.82
C MET A 16 31.91 16.31 3.91
N VAL A 17 32.18 17.27 4.80
CA VAL A 17 31.23 17.75 5.81
C VAL A 17 30.02 18.41 5.17
N THR A 18 30.22 19.24 4.14
CA THR A 18 29.10 19.89 3.43
C THR A 18 28.20 18.85 2.77
N VAL A 19 28.76 17.82 2.12
CA VAL A 19 27.99 16.70 1.56
C VAL A 19 27.24 15.95 2.66
N LEU A 20 27.88 15.59 3.78
CA LEU A 20 27.21 14.90 4.88
C LEU A 20 26.04 15.68 5.49
N VAL A 21 26.17 17.00 5.64
CA VAL A 21 25.12 17.86 6.22
C VAL A 21 24.00 18.16 5.22
N THR A 22 24.34 18.36 3.93
CA THR A 22 23.34 18.71 2.89
C THR A 22 22.61 17.51 2.30
N THR A 23 23.24 16.33 2.26
CA THR A 23 22.59 15.11 1.72
C THR A 23 21.65 14.43 2.72
N GLN A 24 21.59 14.91 3.98
CA GLN A 24 20.75 14.38 5.07
C GLN A 24 20.60 12.85 4.96
N PRO A 25 21.67 12.07 5.19
CA PRO A 25 21.60 10.63 5.01
C PRO A 25 20.41 10.08 5.80
N ASN A 26 19.41 9.54 5.09
CA ASN A 26 18.23 8.98 5.71
C ASN A 26 18.70 7.86 6.63
N ILE A 27 18.77 8.17 7.93
CA ILE A 27 19.13 7.22 8.96
C ILE A 27 18.04 6.17 8.90
N THR A 28 18.40 4.96 8.46
CA THR A 28 17.57 3.76 8.58
C THR A 28 17.54 3.35 10.05
N GLY A 29 16.99 4.24 10.88
CA GLY A 29 16.73 4.00 12.28
C GLY A 29 15.67 2.93 12.40
N PHE A 30 15.77 2.13 13.45
CA PHE A 30 14.73 1.17 13.77
C PHE A 30 13.50 1.96 14.24
N VAL A 31 12.52 2.14 13.36
CA VAL A 31 11.22 2.71 13.74
C VAL A 31 10.38 1.56 14.28
N PRO A 32 10.00 1.55 15.56
CA PRO A 32 9.14 0.50 16.09
C PRO A 32 7.77 0.57 15.42
N THR A 33 7.29 -0.57 14.94
CA THR A 33 5.95 -0.70 14.37
C THR A 33 5.23 -1.87 15.01
N THR A 34 4.02 -1.65 15.51
CA THR A 34 3.18 -2.72 16.03
C THR A 34 2.35 -3.32 14.90
N THR A 35 2.54 -4.62 14.61
CA THR A 35 1.75 -5.34 13.61
C THR A 35 0.49 -5.98 14.22
N HIS A 36 -0.66 -5.75 13.60
CA HIS A 36 -1.99 -6.25 13.93
C HIS A 36 -2.48 -7.17 12.79
N SER A 37 -3.36 -8.13 13.09
CA SER A 37 -4.15 -8.83 12.06
C SER A 37 -5.59 -8.98 12.54
N GLN A 38 -6.53 -8.91 11.61
CA GLN A 38 -7.94 -9.16 11.83
C GLN A 38 -8.51 -10.08 10.74
N THR A 39 -9.20 -11.13 11.18
CA THR A 39 -10.05 -11.95 10.31
C THR A 39 -11.30 -11.19 9.91
N LEU A 40 -11.66 -11.30 8.63
CA LEU A 40 -12.82 -10.68 8.00
C LEU A 40 -13.72 -11.74 7.38
N ASP A 41 -14.96 -11.36 7.08
CA ASP A 41 -15.87 -12.13 6.23
C ASP A 41 -16.61 -11.19 5.29
N LEU A 42 -15.87 -10.58 4.36
CA LEU A 42 -16.41 -9.59 3.41
C LEU A 42 -16.52 -10.20 2.02
N VAL A 43 -17.74 -10.60 1.66
CA VAL A 43 -18.08 -11.01 0.30
C VAL A 43 -18.67 -9.81 -0.44
N SER A 44 -18.11 -9.47 -1.61
CA SER A 44 -18.71 -8.49 -2.52
C SER A 44 -18.70 -9.00 -3.96
N SER A 45 -19.85 -8.85 -4.62
CA SER A 45 -20.06 -8.99 -6.07
C SER A 45 -20.19 -7.64 -6.77
N GLU A 46 -20.13 -6.53 -6.02
CA GLU A 46 -20.37 -5.16 -6.49
C GLU A 46 -19.24 -4.22 -6.04
N THR A 47 -19.09 -3.08 -6.72
CA THR A 47 -18.16 -2.02 -6.34
C THR A 47 -18.63 -1.29 -5.07
N LYS A 48 -17.82 -1.31 -3.99
CA LYS A 48 -18.17 -0.81 -2.64
C LYS A 48 -17.00 -0.09 -1.99
N ARG A 49 -17.31 0.96 -1.22
CA ARG A 49 -16.37 1.65 -0.31
C ARG A 49 -16.65 1.21 1.13
N TYR A 50 -15.61 0.82 1.86
CA TYR A 50 -15.66 0.53 3.28
C TYR A 50 -14.91 1.62 4.04
N SER A 51 -15.42 2.03 5.21
CA SER A 51 -14.74 3.02 6.06
C SER A 51 -13.79 2.30 7.01
N LEU A 52 -12.55 2.78 7.06
CA LEU A 52 -11.51 2.27 7.94
C LEU A 52 -11.35 3.25 9.11
N THR A 53 -11.72 2.82 10.31
CA THR A 53 -11.81 3.70 11.48
C THR A 53 -11.12 3.04 12.67
N PRO A 54 -10.19 3.71 13.37
CA PRO A 54 -9.58 3.15 14.57
C PRO A 54 -10.61 3.09 15.70
N SER A 55 -10.59 2.03 16.51
CA SER A 55 -11.46 1.94 17.69
C SER A 55 -11.14 3.01 18.75
N PHE A 56 -9.89 3.47 18.80
CA PHE A 56 -9.40 4.54 19.66
C PHE A 56 -8.24 5.28 18.99
N GLY A 57 -8.14 6.60 19.20
CA GLY A 57 -6.99 7.42 18.78
C GLY A 57 -7.00 7.86 17.31
N LYS A 58 -5.84 8.32 16.83
CA LYS A 58 -5.57 8.61 15.42
C LYS A 58 -4.91 7.41 14.75
N LEU A 59 -4.88 7.44 13.42
CA LEU A 59 -4.61 6.27 12.61
C LEU A 59 -3.30 6.40 11.84
N HIS A 60 -2.22 5.95 12.46
CA HIS A 60 -0.85 6.16 11.95
C HIS A 60 -0.32 4.91 11.25
N LEU A 61 -0.83 4.67 10.04
CA LEU A 61 -0.53 3.46 9.28
C LEU A 61 0.86 3.48 8.62
N ALA A 62 1.62 2.40 8.85
CA ALA A 62 3.00 2.24 8.39
C ALA A 62 3.16 1.01 7.49
N SER A 63 2.54 -0.12 7.86
CA SER A 63 2.25 -1.24 6.98
C SER A 63 0.83 -1.74 7.24
N PHE A 64 0.37 -2.70 6.44
CA PHE A 64 -1.04 -2.80 6.01
C PHE A 64 -1.04 -3.80 4.75
N ALA A 65 -1.76 -4.97 4.73
CA ALA A 65 -1.89 -5.97 3.62
C ALA A 65 -3.12 -6.97 3.68
N VAL A 66 -3.74 -7.37 2.54
CA VAL A 66 -4.99 -8.22 2.46
C VAL A 66 -4.81 -9.73 2.16
N SER A 67 -5.73 -10.57 2.63
CA SER A 67 -5.95 -11.95 2.16
C SER A 67 -7.39 -12.21 1.71
N GLY A 68 -7.59 -13.15 0.79
CA GLY A 68 -8.91 -13.52 0.28
C GLY A 68 -8.92 -14.43 -0.95
N ASN A 69 -10.04 -14.47 -1.65
CA ASN A 69 -10.22 -15.21 -2.90
C ASN A 69 -11.02 -14.40 -3.92
N VAL A 70 -10.66 -14.50 -5.21
CA VAL A 70 -11.48 -14.02 -6.33
C VAL A 70 -12.04 -15.20 -7.11
N ALA A 71 -13.37 -15.22 -7.26
CA ALA A 71 -14.10 -16.10 -8.16
C ALA A 71 -14.62 -15.33 -9.39
N GLY A 72 -14.81 -16.04 -10.50
CA GLY A 72 -15.28 -15.44 -11.76
C GLY A 72 -14.16 -14.84 -12.62
N SER A 73 -14.54 -14.38 -13.81
CA SER A 73 -13.61 -13.87 -14.85
C SER A 73 -13.51 -12.35 -14.91
N GLY A 74 -14.37 -11.62 -14.19
CA GLY A 74 -14.34 -10.17 -14.13
C GLY A 74 -13.10 -9.62 -13.41
N LEU A 75 -12.85 -8.33 -13.61
CA LEU A 75 -11.77 -7.60 -12.96
C LEU A 75 -12.08 -7.34 -11.48
N VAL A 76 -11.07 -7.50 -10.62
CA VAL A 76 -11.11 -7.08 -9.22
C VAL A 76 -9.87 -6.23 -8.94
N ASN A 77 -10.09 -5.01 -8.48
CA ASN A 77 -9.08 -4.16 -7.85
C ASN A 77 -9.55 -3.80 -6.45
N ILE A 78 -8.65 -3.85 -5.48
CA ILE A 78 -8.88 -3.34 -4.13
C ILE A 78 -7.93 -2.16 -3.96
N TYR A 79 -8.42 -1.03 -3.48
CA TYR A 79 -7.66 0.20 -3.27
C TYR A 79 -7.80 0.71 -1.83
N LEU A 80 -6.73 1.33 -1.32
CA LEU A 80 -6.79 2.21 -0.17
C LEU A 80 -6.87 3.66 -0.64
N THR A 81 -7.73 4.47 -0.03
CA THR A 81 -7.74 5.92 -0.30
C THR A 81 -8.04 6.75 0.95
N ASP A 82 -7.44 7.93 1.04
CA ASP A 82 -7.81 8.98 2.02
C ASP A 82 -8.75 10.05 1.41
N GLY A 83 -9.20 9.85 0.17
CA GLY A 83 -9.97 10.81 -0.63
C GLY A 83 -9.13 11.73 -1.53
N GLU A 84 -7.80 11.78 -1.36
CA GLU A 84 -6.87 12.54 -2.20
C GLU A 84 -5.92 11.62 -2.98
N GLN A 85 -5.39 10.59 -2.31
CA GLN A 85 -4.51 9.55 -2.88
C GLN A 85 -5.23 8.22 -2.90
N LYS A 86 -4.95 7.39 -3.91
CA LYS A 86 -5.54 6.07 -4.12
C LYS A 86 -4.42 5.08 -4.45
N LEU A 87 -4.37 3.96 -3.73
CA LEU A 87 -3.24 3.02 -3.69
C LEU A 87 -3.76 1.60 -3.86
N LEU A 88 -3.30 0.86 -4.87
CA LEU A 88 -3.74 -0.49 -5.22
C LEU A 88 -3.31 -1.59 -4.24
N VAL A 89 -4.20 -2.00 -3.34
CA VAL A 89 -4.09 -3.19 -2.49
C VAL A 89 -3.79 -4.47 -3.23
N TYR A 90 -4.68 -4.80 -4.14
CA TYR A 90 -4.70 -6.08 -4.81
C TYR A 90 -5.31 -5.88 -6.18
N THR A 91 -4.81 -6.62 -7.16
CA THR A 91 -5.47 -6.77 -8.45
C THR A 91 -5.36 -8.20 -8.92
N ASN A 92 -6.43 -8.68 -9.56
CA ASN A 92 -6.38 -9.93 -10.31
C ASN A 92 -5.85 -9.72 -11.75
N LYS A 93 -5.41 -8.51 -12.13
CA LYS A 93 -4.76 -8.21 -13.42
C LYS A 93 -3.42 -8.95 -13.52
N ARG A 94 -3.27 -9.76 -14.57
CA ARG A 94 -2.01 -10.43 -14.92
C ARG A 94 -1.63 -10.13 -16.38
N LYS A 95 -0.36 -9.83 -16.62
CA LYS A 95 0.14 -9.58 -17.99
C LYS A 95 0.23 -10.88 -18.79
N VAL A 96 -0.33 -10.89 -20.00
CA VAL A 96 -0.30 -12.04 -20.92
C VAL A 96 1.15 -12.45 -21.19
N LYS A 97 1.43 -13.77 -21.14
CA LYS A 97 2.77 -14.37 -21.30
C LYS A 97 3.81 -13.94 -20.23
N SER A 98 3.37 -13.37 -19.11
CA SER A 98 4.26 -13.09 -17.98
C SER A 98 4.34 -14.26 -16.99
N ASN A 99 5.56 -14.60 -16.59
CA ASN A 99 5.82 -15.52 -15.48
C ASN A 99 5.60 -14.85 -14.11
N LEU A 100 5.48 -13.51 -14.05
CA LEU A 100 5.07 -12.81 -12.83
C LEU A 100 3.58 -13.06 -12.60
N ALA A 101 3.26 -13.54 -11.40
CA ALA A 101 1.88 -13.88 -10.99
C ALA A 101 1.02 -12.63 -10.74
N GLN A 102 1.64 -11.52 -10.31
CA GLN A 102 0.98 -10.28 -9.93
C GLN A 102 1.78 -9.06 -10.45
N ILE A 103 1.12 -7.91 -10.54
CA ILE A 103 1.78 -6.61 -10.70
C ILE A 103 2.33 -6.21 -9.33
N THR A 104 3.56 -5.69 -9.24
CA THR A 104 4.21 -5.28 -7.98
C THR A 104 4.76 -3.85 -8.07
N GLY A 105 4.37 -3.02 -7.11
CA GLY A 105 4.76 -1.61 -6.93
C GLY A 105 3.69 -0.99 -6.02
N TYR A 106 4.03 -0.04 -5.11
CA TYR A 106 4.07 -0.10 -3.60
C TYR A 106 3.12 0.90 -2.83
N VAL A 107 2.99 0.85 -1.46
CA VAL A 107 2.18 1.64 -0.42
C VAL A 107 0.90 1.05 0.41
N PRO A 108 1.02 0.32 1.56
CA PRO A 108 0.14 -0.57 2.41
C PRO A 108 -1.45 -0.47 2.40
N ALA A 109 -2.27 -1.54 2.64
CA ALA A 109 -3.77 -1.60 2.91
C ALA A 109 -4.27 -2.19 4.28
N ASP A 110 -5.51 -2.03 4.80
CA ASP A 110 -6.15 -2.85 5.90
C ASP A 110 -6.12 -2.54 7.44
N LEU A 111 -7.29 -2.30 8.05
CA LEU A 111 -7.62 -1.69 9.35
C LEU A 111 -9.00 -2.20 9.79
N ILE A 112 -9.44 -2.00 11.04
CA ILE A 112 -10.79 -2.46 11.42
C ILE A 112 -11.91 -1.91 10.50
N ILE A 113 -12.58 -2.84 9.79
CA ILE A 113 -13.58 -2.53 8.75
C ILE A 113 -14.98 -2.38 9.35
N SER A 114 -15.70 -1.37 8.86
CA SER A 114 -17.16 -1.29 8.92
C SER A 114 -17.77 -1.22 7.51
N PRO A 115 -18.97 -1.80 7.28
CA PRO A 115 -19.65 -1.72 5.98
C PRO A 115 -19.95 -0.26 5.59
N GLY A 116 -19.73 0.09 4.32
CA GLY A 116 -19.93 1.45 3.80
C GLY A 116 -20.72 1.52 2.49
N GLU A 117 -20.66 2.67 1.83
CA GLU A 117 -21.51 3.06 0.70
C GLU A 117 -21.11 2.39 -0.64
N SER A 118 -22.07 2.24 -1.55
CA SER A 118 -21.83 1.74 -2.91
C SER A 118 -21.12 2.80 -3.77
N LEU A 119 -20.23 2.35 -4.68
CA LEU A 119 -19.47 3.21 -5.59
C LEU A 119 -19.87 3.00 -7.04
N ASN A 120 -20.12 4.09 -7.76
CA ASN A 120 -20.28 4.11 -9.22
C ASN A 120 -18.93 4.34 -9.92
N GLU A 121 -17.96 3.45 -9.71
CA GLU A 121 -16.65 3.48 -10.35
C GLU A 121 -16.36 2.14 -11.05
N THR A 122 -15.74 2.18 -12.23
CA THR A 122 -15.47 0.99 -13.03
C THR A 122 -14.08 1.10 -13.66
N ASP A 123 -13.19 0.19 -13.29
CA ASP A 123 -11.92 -0.01 -13.98
C ASP A 123 -12.10 -0.94 -15.18
N THR A 124 -11.32 -0.72 -16.25
CA THR A 124 -11.28 -1.61 -17.42
C THR A 124 -9.94 -2.35 -17.52
N LEU A 125 -9.97 -3.59 -18.01
CA LEU A 125 -8.77 -4.38 -18.26
C LEU A 125 -7.96 -3.82 -19.47
N PRO A 126 -6.69 -3.37 -19.29
CA PRO A 126 -5.89 -2.84 -20.39
C PRO A 126 -5.43 -3.93 -21.37
N SER A 127 -5.21 -3.55 -22.63
CA SER A 127 -4.79 -4.47 -23.69
C SER A 127 -3.51 -5.25 -23.33
N GLY A 128 -3.54 -6.57 -23.48
CA GLY A 128 -2.41 -7.44 -23.15
C GLY A 128 -2.37 -7.94 -21.70
N TYR A 129 -3.45 -7.73 -20.94
CA TYR A 129 -3.67 -8.32 -19.62
C TYR A 129 -4.84 -9.32 -19.65
N THR A 130 -4.86 -10.23 -18.68
CA THR A 130 -5.99 -11.11 -18.34
C THR A 130 -6.35 -10.88 -16.88
N THR A 131 -7.54 -11.31 -16.47
CA THR A 131 -7.85 -11.56 -15.07
C THR A 131 -7.35 -12.95 -14.66
N GLN A 132 -7.10 -13.16 -13.37
CA GLN A 132 -6.78 -14.48 -12.81
C GLN A 132 -7.54 -14.70 -11.49
N SER A 133 -8.55 -15.57 -11.52
CA SER A 133 -9.26 -16.06 -10.33
C SER A 133 -8.33 -16.89 -9.43
N GLY A 134 -8.62 -16.94 -8.14
CA GLY A 134 -7.87 -17.73 -7.16
C GLY A 134 -7.69 -17.05 -5.80
N THR A 135 -7.00 -17.75 -4.90
CA THR A 135 -6.67 -17.25 -3.55
C THR A 135 -5.48 -16.31 -3.59
N PHE A 136 -5.54 -15.27 -2.77
CA PHE A 136 -4.46 -14.33 -2.49
C PHE A 136 -4.24 -14.25 -0.97
N THR A 137 -3.00 -14.09 -0.52
CA THR A 137 -2.64 -14.17 0.90
C THR A 137 -1.61 -13.11 1.23
N SER A 138 -1.93 -12.24 2.20
CA SER A 138 -1.12 -11.10 2.63
C SER A 138 -0.53 -10.31 1.44
N VAL A 139 -1.36 -10.05 0.44
CA VAL A 139 -0.98 -9.30 -0.75
C VAL A 139 -1.00 -7.81 -0.46
N CYS A 140 0.09 -7.18 -0.84
CA CYS A 140 0.30 -5.76 -0.69
C CYS A 140 0.95 -5.23 -1.98
N ILE A 141 0.18 -5.00 -3.06
CA ILE A 141 0.75 -4.60 -4.37
C ILE A 141 1.33 -3.20 -4.32
N GLU A 142 0.48 -2.18 -4.45
CA GLU A 142 0.77 -0.79 -4.10
C GLU A 142 0.73 -0.66 -2.60
N THR A 143 1.27 -1.69 -1.93
CA THR A 143 1.09 -2.17 -0.59
C THR A 143 2.36 -2.02 0.33
N CYS A 144 2.55 -2.77 1.41
CA CYS A 144 3.85 -3.08 2.06
C CYS A 144 4.65 -2.01 2.87
N VAL A 145 4.98 -0.77 2.42
CA VAL A 145 5.36 0.37 3.34
C VAL A 145 4.74 1.76 2.99
N LEU A 146 4.08 2.43 3.95
CA LEU A 146 3.26 3.64 3.76
C LEU A 146 4.09 4.92 3.90
N GLY A 147 3.84 5.89 3.02
CA GLY A 147 4.46 7.22 3.10
C GLY A 147 3.85 8.06 4.23
N GLN A 148 4.60 9.05 4.74
CA GLN A 148 4.16 9.87 5.88
C GLN A 148 2.82 10.60 5.68
N GLN A 149 2.36 10.75 4.43
CA GLN A 149 1.04 11.30 4.11
C GLN A 149 -0.12 10.54 4.77
N PHE A 150 -0.05 9.21 4.90
CA PHE A 150 -1.11 8.39 5.51
C PHE A 150 -0.99 8.28 7.03
N LEU A 151 0.10 8.78 7.62
CA LEU A 151 0.26 8.84 9.08
C LEU A 151 -0.59 9.93 9.74
N LYS A 152 -1.21 10.85 8.97
CA LYS A 152 -1.83 12.08 9.53
C LYS A 152 -3.28 12.30 9.07
N LYS A 153 -3.92 11.29 8.48
CA LYS A 153 -5.27 11.39 7.91
C LYS A 153 -6.31 10.86 8.88
N ASP A 154 -7.38 11.64 9.07
CA ASP A 154 -8.47 11.32 10.01
C ASP A 154 -9.53 10.37 9.41
N LYS A 155 -9.48 10.14 8.09
CA LYS A 155 -10.39 9.24 7.37
C LYS A 155 -9.63 8.50 6.28
N ILE A 156 -9.83 7.19 6.20
CA ILE A 156 -9.27 6.32 5.17
C ILE A 156 -10.35 5.31 4.79
N PHE A 157 -10.37 4.88 3.54
CA PHE A 157 -11.37 4.01 2.96
C PHE A 157 -10.72 2.87 2.17
N LEU A 158 -11.34 1.69 2.22
CA LEU A 158 -11.02 0.56 1.35
C LEU A 158 -12.06 0.53 0.21
N GLU A 159 -11.62 0.70 -1.03
CA GLU A 159 -12.48 0.62 -2.21
C GLU A 159 -12.27 -0.71 -2.90
N VAL A 160 -13.33 -1.49 -3.00
CA VAL A 160 -13.35 -2.74 -3.77
C VAL A 160 -14.07 -2.43 -5.07
N ILE A 161 -13.34 -2.46 -6.20
CA ILE A 161 -13.86 -2.23 -7.54
C ILE A 161 -13.96 -3.58 -8.27
N ILE A 162 -15.16 -3.91 -8.73
CA ILE A 162 -15.50 -5.20 -9.34
C ILE A 162 -16.18 -4.96 -10.68
N GLU A 163 -15.65 -5.59 -11.73
CA GLU A 163 -16.31 -5.76 -13.02
C GLU A 163 -17.02 -7.12 -13.04
N GLU A 164 -18.24 -7.20 -13.55
CA GLU A 164 -18.94 -8.48 -13.69
C GLU A 164 -18.31 -9.35 -14.80
N PRO A 165 -18.36 -10.70 -14.72
CA PRO A 165 -18.82 -11.50 -13.59
C PRO A 165 -17.63 -11.89 -12.69
N ALA A 166 -17.43 -11.15 -11.60
CA ALA A 166 -16.50 -11.51 -10.53
C ALA A 166 -17.15 -11.38 -9.16
N THR A 167 -16.55 -12.05 -8.17
CA THR A 167 -16.89 -11.92 -6.77
C THR A 167 -15.60 -12.06 -5.97
N VAL A 168 -15.39 -11.17 -5.01
CA VAL A 168 -14.25 -11.22 -4.10
C VAL A 168 -14.73 -11.53 -2.69
N HIS A 169 -13.99 -12.39 -2.01
CA HIS A 169 -14.14 -12.70 -0.59
C HIS A 169 -12.86 -12.27 0.11
N ILE A 170 -12.90 -11.21 0.89
CA ILE A 170 -11.76 -10.73 1.70
C ILE A 170 -11.90 -11.38 3.09
N THR A 171 -10.90 -12.17 3.47
CA THR A 171 -10.95 -13.08 4.63
C THR A 171 -10.02 -12.66 5.78
N GLU A 172 -8.99 -11.87 5.49
CA GLU A 172 -8.03 -11.43 6.51
C GLU A 172 -7.36 -10.14 6.07
N MET A 173 -6.81 -9.45 7.04
CA MET A 173 -6.30 -8.10 6.90
C MET A 173 -5.20 -7.87 7.96
N ALA A 174 -3.96 -7.64 7.54
CA ALA A 174 -2.78 -7.60 8.42
C ALA A 174 -1.95 -6.32 8.25
N PHE A 175 -1.84 -5.52 9.30
CA PHE A 175 -1.26 -4.17 9.27
C PHE A 175 -0.19 -3.87 10.29
N SER A 176 0.51 -2.75 10.19
CA SER A 176 1.25 -2.15 11.27
C SER A 176 1.07 -0.63 11.39
N THR A 177 1.05 -0.18 12.63
CA THR A 177 1.06 1.25 13.00
C THR A 177 2.44 1.67 13.48
N LEU A 178 2.78 2.95 13.37
CA LEU A 178 3.92 3.50 14.12
C LEU A 178 3.56 3.64 15.59
N ASP A 179 4.46 3.23 16.47
CA ASP A 179 4.37 3.56 17.89
C ASP A 179 4.84 5.03 18.09
N GLU A 180 4.08 5.84 18.85
CA GLU A 180 4.44 7.23 19.22
C GLU A 180 5.31 7.31 20.49
#